data_AF-A0AAU9VV32-F1
#
_entry.id   AF-A0AAU9VV32-F1
#
_cell.length_a   1.000
_cell.length_b   1.000
_cell.length_c   1.000
_cell.angle_alpha   90.00
_cell.angle_beta   90.00
_cell.angle_gamma   90.00
#
_symmetry.space_group_name_H-M   'P 1'
#
loop_
_entity.id
_entity.type
_entity.pdbx_description
1 polymer ?
#
loop_
_entity_poly.entity_id
_entity_poly.type
_entity_poly.pdbx_seq_one_letter_code
_entity_poly.pdbx_strand_id
1 'polypeptide(L)'
;MGGVHSRECHTIAKDIWQWCIEKQIWLTAAHIPGTKNVEADRESRVFSDNKEWMIRSDIFQQITDIWGEPSIDLFASRLNHQVPCYVSWKPDPGAAFIDAFSVTWDKHLFYAFPPFSLIARCLQKIQTDCAEGLMIVPMWPTQSWYPKLLRMLVAAPRVLPQQRTALQMPGMPQEVHPLFRKMPGSKPTVVKFEAYPDNPNICVVTNLKAYLNRTSSLRGGAQQLFISHYKPFKPVSRDTISRWVKAVMQKSGIDVNLFKPHSTRAAATSKALLKSVPLEHILSVAGWSSSDTFAKFYSKPVINTDSFSNVLLQE
;
A
#
# COMPACT_ATOMS: atom_id res chain seq x y z
N MET A 1 11.02 12.87 -34.79
CA MET A 1 10.42 12.04 -35.87
C MET A 1 9.92 10.75 -35.25
N GLY A 2 8.60 10.53 -35.35
CA GLY A 2 7.82 9.43 -34.80
C GLY A 2 6.36 9.84 -35.00
N GLY A 3 5.74 9.32 -36.05
CA GLY A 3 4.68 9.96 -36.83
C GLY A 3 3.37 10.26 -36.11
N VAL A 4 2.73 11.34 -36.59
CA VAL A 4 1.44 11.86 -36.13
C VAL A 4 0.31 10.96 -36.67
N HIS A 5 -0.17 10.01 -35.86
CA HIS A 5 -1.12 8.98 -36.29
C HIS A 5 -2.61 9.38 -36.32
N SER A 6 -2.95 10.62 -35.98
CA SER A 6 -4.28 11.18 -36.19
C SER A 6 -4.16 12.62 -36.70
N ARG A 7 -4.65 12.86 -37.92
CA ARG A 7 -4.70 14.20 -38.52
C ARG A 7 -5.60 15.13 -37.71
N GLU A 8 -6.69 14.62 -37.15
CA GLU A 8 -7.62 15.39 -36.32
C GLU A 8 -6.96 15.85 -35.00
N CYS A 9 -6.22 14.97 -34.33
CA CYS A 9 -5.53 15.34 -33.09
C CYS A 9 -4.37 16.32 -33.32
N HIS A 10 -3.73 16.28 -34.48
CA HIS A 10 -2.68 17.25 -34.84
C HIS A 10 -3.25 18.62 -35.16
N THR A 11 -4.38 18.68 -35.86
CA THR A 11 -5.09 19.94 -36.13
C THR A 11 -5.52 20.57 -34.82
N ILE A 12 -6.12 19.80 -33.91
CA ILE A 12 -6.53 20.31 -32.59
C ILE A 12 -5.32 20.74 -31.75
N ALA A 13 -4.20 20.01 -31.80
CA ALA A 13 -2.97 20.41 -31.11
C ALA A 13 -2.38 21.70 -31.69
N LYS A 14 -2.45 21.90 -33.01
CA LYS A 14 -2.08 23.15 -33.67
C LYS A 14 -3.02 24.29 -33.29
N ASP A 15 -4.33 24.04 -33.24
CA ASP A 15 -5.32 25.06 -32.87
C ASP A 15 -5.14 25.52 -31.42
N ILE A 16 -4.84 24.58 -30.51
CA ILE A 16 -4.53 24.88 -29.10
C ILE A 16 -3.20 25.63 -29.00
N TRP A 17 -2.19 25.24 -29.78
CA TRP A 17 -0.90 25.92 -29.80
C TRP A 17 -1.01 27.35 -30.36
N GLN A 18 -1.76 27.54 -31.44
CA GLN A 18 -2.02 28.83 -32.05
C GLN A 18 -2.84 29.74 -31.12
N TRP A 19 -3.83 29.17 -30.42
CA TRP A 19 -4.59 29.85 -29.37
C TRP A 19 -3.69 30.31 -28.20
N CYS A 20 -2.75 29.47 -27.76
CA CYS A 20 -1.76 29.85 -26.75
C CYS A 20 -0.81 30.95 -27.23
N ILE A 21 -0.42 30.96 -28.51
CA ILE A 21 0.40 32.03 -29.11
C ILE A 21 -0.38 33.35 -29.17
N GLU A 22 -1.64 33.33 -29.62
CA GLU A 22 -2.52 34.50 -29.67
C GLU A 22 -2.81 35.10 -28.28
N LYS A 23 -2.80 34.26 -27.24
CA LYS A 23 -3.01 34.67 -25.85
C LYS A 23 -1.72 34.89 -25.06
N GLN A 24 -0.55 34.79 -25.69
CA GLN A 24 0.76 34.95 -25.06
C GLN A 24 0.99 34.02 -23.85
N ILE A 25 0.55 32.76 -23.93
CA ILE A 25 0.67 31.76 -22.85
C ILE A 25 1.89 30.86 -23.10
N TRP A 26 2.85 30.85 -22.16
CA TRP A 26 4.07 30.03 -22.21
C TRP A 26 4.00 28.84 -21.23
N LEU A 27 4.31 27.61 -21.67
CA LEU A 27 4.21 26.40 -20.85
C LEU A 27 5.57 25.68 -20.71
N THR A 28 6.09 25.53 -19.48
CA THR A 28 7.30 24.73 -19.14
C THR A 28 7.22 24.07 -17.76
N ALA A 29 7.80 22.87 -17.58
CA ALA A 29 8.09 22.27 -16.26
C ALA A 29 9.32 21.32 -16.28
N ALA A 30 10.15 21.38 -15.23
CA ALA A 30 11.44 20.66 -15.09
C ALA A 30 11.62 19.97 -13.70
N HIS A 31 12.62 19.08 -13.58
CA HIS A 31 12.83 18.12 -12.46
C HIS A 31 14.15 18.33 -11.67
N ILE A 32 14.20 17.98 -10.37
CA ILE A 32 15.41 18.07 -9.50
C ILE A 32 15.86 16.68 -8.96
N PRO A 33 17.18 16.33 -8.92
CA PRO A 33 17.68 15.00 -8.53
C PRO A 33 17.86 14.73 -7.03
N GLY A 34 18.02 13.43 -6.69
CA GLY A 34 17.87 12.82 -5.36
C GLY A 34 18.91 13.09 -4.26
N THR A 35 19.91 13.95 -4.45
CA THR A 35 20.85 14.32 -3.36
C THR A 35 20.24 15.28 -2.33
N LYS A 36 19.09 15.90 -2.65
CA LYS A 36 18.28 16.68 -1.69
C LYS A 36 17.22 15.83 -0.97
N ASN A 37 17.22 14.51 -1.14
CA ASN A 37 16.21 13.58 -0.63
C ASN A 37 16.50 13.06 0.80
N VAL A 38 17.11 13.90 1.64
CA VAL A 38 17.50 13.53 3.02
C VAL A 38 16.27 13.33 3.91
N GLU A 39 15.22 14.12 3.69
CA GLU A 39 13.97 14.02 4.46
C GLU A 39 13.13 12.79 4.07
N ALA A 40 13.08 12.39 2.79
CA ALA A 40 12.32 11.18 2.42
C ALA A 40 12.98 9.89 2.94
N ASP A 41 14.31 9.86 3.04
CA ASP A 41 15.03 8.73 3.63
C ASP A 41 14.90 8.73 5.17
N ARG A 42 14.89 9.91 5.82
CA ARG A 42 14.60 10.08 7.25
C ARG A 42 13.17 9.64 7.60
N GLU A 43 12.19 10.02 6.79
CA GLU A 43 10.77 9.76 7.03
C GLU A 43 10.34 8.34 6.65
N SER A 44 11.14 7.57 5.89
CA SER A 44 10.95 6.12 5.75
C SER A 44 11.27 5.36 7.05
N ARG A 45 12.05 5.97 7.95
CA ARG A 45 12.38 5.48 9.29
C ARG A 45 11.33 5.85 10.35
N VAL A 46 10.35 6.68 9.97
CA VAL A 46 9.11 6.92 10.72
C VAL A 46 8.00 6.07 10.09
N PHE A 47 8.15 4.76 10.24
CA PHE A 47 7.01 3.85 10.24
C PHE A 47 6.59 3.77 11.71
N SER A 48 5.37 4.19 12.02
CA SER A 48 4.83 4.28 13.37
C SER A 48 5.33 3.14 14.27
N ASP A 49 6.08 3.52 15.30
CA ASP A 49 6.29 2.71 16.50
C ASP A 49 4.95 2.10 16.96
N ASN A 50 5.02 0.94 17.62
CA ASN A 50 3.91 0.14 18.13
C ASN A 50 3.19 -0.70 17.08
N LYS A 51 3.67 -1.93 16.87
CA LYS A 51 3.18 -3.09 17.64
C LYS A 51 4.21 -4.23 17.56
N GLU A 52 4.84 -4.55 18.68
CA GLU A 52 5.85 -5.60 18.87
C GLU A 52 5.26 -7.02 18.73
N TRP A 53 4.51 -7.27 17.66
CA TRP A 53 3.85 -8.57 17.48
C TRP A 53 4.89 -9.67 17.39
N MET A 54 4.68 -10.71 18.19
CA MET A 54 5.43 -11.96 18.12
C MET A 54 4.46 -13.12 17.90
N ILE A 55 4.98 -14.22 17.38
CA ILE A 55 4.23 -15.49 17.40
C ILE A 55 4.03 -15.91 18.86
N ARG A 56 2.86 -16.49 19.17
CA ARG A 56 2.61 -17.07 20.50
C ARG A 56 3.62 -18.18 20.80
N SER A 57 4.16 -18.21 22.01
CA SER A 57 5.28 -19.10 22.37
C SER A 57 5.01 -20.58 22.16
N ASP A 58 3.76 -21.04 22.35
CA ASP A 58 3.34 -22.43 22.05
C ASP A 58 3.40 -22.78 20.56
N ILE A 59 3.10 -21.82 19.68
CA ILE A 59 3.19 -21.98 18.23
C ILE A 59 4.66 -21.93 17.81
N PHE A 60 5.45 -21.04 18.42
CA PHE A 60 6.90 -21.02 18.21
C PHE A 60 7.53 -22.36 18.58
N GLN A 61 7.21 -22.92 19.75
CA GLN A 61 7.71 -24.24 20.17
C GLN A 61 7.31 -25.35 19.19
N GLN A 62 6.05 -25.36 18.73
CA GLN A 62 5.61 -26.35 17.74
C GLN A 62 6.41 -26.26 16.43
N ILE A 63 6.88 -25.07 16.05
CA ILE A 63 7.69 -24.85 14.85
C ILE A 63 9.12 -25.37 15.09
N THR A 64 9.72 -25.06 16.23
CA THR A 64 11.09 -25.46 16.57
C THR A 64 11.21 -26.96 16.84
N ASP A 65 10.17 -27.60 17.36
CA ASP A 65 10.10 -29.06 17.52
C ASP A 65 10.22 -29.81 16.18
N ILE A 66 9.90 -29.17 15.06
CA ILE A 66 9.92 -29.77 13.72
C ILE A 66 11.25 -29.51 13.01
N TRP A 67 11.75 -28.28 13.08
CA TRP A 67 12.88 -27.82 12.25
C TRP A 67 14.13 -27.43 13.04
N GLY A 68 14.10 -27.60 14.36
CA GLY A 68 15.20 -27.28 15.27
C GLY A 68 15.05 -25.92 15.94
N GLU A 69 15.76 -25.77 17.06
CA GLU A 69 15.79 -24.55 17.87
C GLU A 69 16.71 -23.49 17.24
N PRO A 70 16.18 -22.31 16.88
CA PRO A 70 16.99 -21.21 16.37
C PRO A 70 18.01 -20.73 17.40
N SER A 71 19.21 -20.44 16.94
CA SER A 71 20.28 -19.90 17.79
C SER A 71 20.25 -18.37 17.88
N ILE A 72 19.48 -17.70 17.01
CA ILE A 72 19.37 -16.24 16.97
C ILE A 72 18.00 -15.77 16.46
N ASP A 73 17.42 -14.75 17.10
CA ASP A 73 16.25 -14.02 16.60
C ASP A 73 16.70 -12.73 15.90
N LEU A 74 16.51 -12.63 14.59
CA LEU A 74 17.03 -11.52 13.79
C LEU A 74 16.19 -10.24 13.87
N PHE A 75 14.92 -10.30 14.31
CA PHE A 75 14.01 -9.16 14.24
C PHE A 75 13.21 -9.03 15.54
N ALA A 76 13.91 -8.68 16.62
CA ALA A 76 13.31 -8.63 17.95
C ALA A 76 13.71 -7.39 18.78
N SER A 77 13.03 -7.24 19.91
CA SER A 77 13.35 -6.36 21.03
C SER A 77 13.43 -7.20 22.30
N ARG A 78 13.91 -6.60 23.39
CA ARG A 78 13.88 -7.18 24.73
C ARG A 78 12.52 -7.72 25.17
N LEU A 79 11.43 -7.21 24.59
CA LEU A 79 10.07 -7.56 24.98
C LEU A 79 9.49 -8.73 24.18
N ASN A 80 10.03 -9.02 22.99
CA ASN A 80 9.39 -9.94 22.05
C ASN A 80 10.32 -10.99 21.44
N HIS A 81 11.59 -11.05 21.86
CA HIS A 81 12.53 -12.06 21.40
C HIS A 81 12.04 -13.48 21.72
N GLN A 82 12.17 -14.39 20.74
CA GLN A 82 11.78 -15.79 20.93
C GLN A 82 12.91 -16.65 21.51
N VAL A 83 14.16 -16.21 21.34
CA VAL A 83 15.36 -16.91 21.83
C VAL A 83 16.31 -15.95 22.55
N PRO A 84 17.19 -16.41 23.45
CA PRO A 84 18.01 -15.52 24.28
C PRO A 84 18.98 -14.62 23.48
N CYS A 85 19.54 -15.13 22.38
CA CYS A 85 20.40 -14.35 21.50
C CYS A 85 19.52 -13.67 20.44
N TYR A 86 19.45 -12.34 20.43
CA TYR A 86 18.61 -11.62 19.49
C TYR A 86 19.26 -10.34 18.95
N VAL A 87 18.74 -9.88 17.81
CA VAL A 87 19.18 -8.66 17.13
C VAL A 87 18.07 -7.62 17.16
N SER A 88 18.42 -6.42 17.60
CA SER A 88 17.49 -5.29 17.65
C SER A 88 17.81 -4.26 16.57
N TRP A 89 16.79 -3.55 16.07
CA TRP A 89 16.99 -2.49 15.08
C TRP A 89 17.80 -1.31 15.64
N LYS A 90 17.58 -0.96 16.92
CA LYS A 90 18.27 0.10 17.65
C LYS A 90 19.06 -0.49 18.81
N PRO A 91 20.04 0.24 19.38
CA PRO A 91 20.74 -0.19 20.59
C PRO A 91 19.75 -0.63 21.67
N ASP A 92 19.83 -1.90 22.08
CA ASP A 92 19.07 -2.49 23.16
C ASP A 92 20.05 -3.22 24.08
N PRO A 93 20.12 -2.87 25.38
CA PRO A 93 21.02 -3.49 26.36
C PRO A 93 21.06 -5.02 26.37
N GLY A 94 19.96 -5.69 26.00
CA GLY A 94 19.90 -7.16 25.95
C GLY A 94 20.25 -7.79 24.61
N ALA A 95 20.36 -6.99 23.54
CA ALA A 95 20.58 -7.51 22.20
C ALA A 95 22.05 -7.89 21.99
N ALA A 96 22.28 -9.03 21.34
CA ALA A 96 23.61 -9.47 20.95
C ALA A 96 24.20 -8.59 19.84
N PHE A 97 23.34 -8.05 18.95
CA PHE A 97 23.74 -7.22 17.82
C PHE A 97 22.73 -6.12 17.55
N ILE A 98 23.15 -5.12 16.76
CA ILE A 98 22.32 -4.01 16.29
C ILE A 98 22.21 -4.13 14.76
N ASP A 99 20.99 -4.03 14.23
CA ASP A 99 20.63 -4.20 12.81
C ASP A 99 20.99 -5.60 12.25
N ALA A 100 19.97 -6.40 11.99
CA ALA A 100 20.08 -7.74 11.41
C ALA A 100 20.91 -7.79 10.12
N PHE A 101 20.90 -6.72 9.31
CA PHE A 101 21.61 -6.71 8.03
C PHE A 101 23.09 -6.36 8.15
N SER A 102 23.56 -5.99 9.34
CA SER A 102 24.98 -5.70 9.61
C SER A 102 25.80 -6.93 9.98
N VAL A 103 25.14 -8.05 10.30
CA VAL A 103 25.76 -9.31 10.74
C VAL A 103 25.64 -10.40 9.68
N THR A 104 26.47 -11.44 9.77
CA THR A 104 26.36 -12.65 8.92
C THR A 104 25.39 -13.65 9.54
N TRP A 105 24.57 -14.29 8.71
CA TRP A 105 23.52 -15.23 9.15
C TRP A 105 23.95 -16.70 8.96
N ASP A 106 25.10 -16.93 8.31
CA ASP A 106 25.65 -18.23 7.89
C ASP A 106 25.96 -19.20 9.04
N LYS A 107 26.30 -18.68 10.21
CA LYS A 107 26.69 -19.48 11.39
C LYS A 107 25.53 -19.85 12.31
N HIS A 108 24.31 -19.47 11.93
CA HIS A 108 23.14 -19.60 12.78
C HIS A 108 22.00 -20.27 12.04
N LEU A 109 21.34 -21.24 12.67
CA LEU A 109 19.94 -21.47 12.38
C LEU A 109 19.17 -20.26 12.91
N PHE A 110 18.74 -19.36 12.01
CA PHE A 110 18.11 -18.11 12.42
C PHE A 110 16.59 -18.26 12.56
N TYR A 111 15.97 -17.40 13.37
CA TYR A 111 14.55 -17.10 13.31
C TYR A 111 14.36 -15.66 12.84
N ALA A 112 13.41 -15.46 11.93
CA ALA A 112 13.08 -14.14 11.41
C ALA A 112 11.57 -13.94 11.29
N PHE A 113 11.06 -12.94 12.00
CA PHE A 113 9.72 -12.39 11.77
C PHE A 113 9.80 -10.91 11.35
N PRO A 114 10.25 -10.64 10.11
CA PRO A 114 10.60 -9.28 9.71
C PRO A 114 9.36 -8.42 9.41
N PRO A 115 9.50 -7.09 9.51
CA PRO A 115 8.58 -6.15 8.89
C PRO A 115 8.34 -6.50 7.41
N PHE A 116 7.10 -6.39 6.95
CA PHE A 116 6.72 -6.86 5.60
C PHE A 116 7.51 -6.19 4.46
N SER A 117 7.93 -4.93 4.66
CA SER A 117 8.77 -4.19 3.70
C SER A 117 10.18 -4.77 3.55
N LEU A 118 10.67 -5.51 4.54
CA LEU A 118 12.03 -6.05 4.58
C LEU A 118 12.13 -7.49 4.08
N ILE A 119 11.01 -8.17 3.78
CA ILE A 119 10.99 -9.56 3.31
C ILE A 119 11.91 -9.77 2.10
N ALA A 120 11.81 -8.92 1.08
CA ALA A 120 12.64 -9.04 -0.12
C ALA A 120 14.15 -8.90 0.19
N ARG A 121 14.50 -8.00 1.12
CA ARG A 121 15.89 -7.80 1.57
C ARG A 121 16.38 -8.99 2.40
N CYS A 122 15.53 -9.59 3.23
CA CYS A 122 15.85 -10.83 3.94
C CYS A 122 16.17 -11.96 2.97
N LEU A 123 15.34 -12.17 1.93
CA LEU A 123 15.61 -13.19 0.91
C LEU A 123 16.90 -12.94 0.14
N GLN A 124 17.28 -11.68 -0.07
CA GLN A 124 18.60 -11.36 -0.64
C GLN A 124 19.71 -11.74 0.34
N LYS A 125 19.59 -11.38 1.62
CA LYS A 125 20.59 -11.67 2.64
C LYS A 125 20.79 -13.17 2.86
N ILE A 126 19.70 -13.95 2.93
CA ILE A 126 19.73 -15.41 3.03
C ILE A 126 20.54 -16.01 1.88
N GLN A 127 20.33 -15.53 0.65
CA GLN A 127 21.05 -16.00 -0.51
C GLN A 127 22.52 -15.57 -0.50
N THR A 128 22.82 -14.33 -0.12
CA THR A 128 24.20 -13.81 -0.05
C THR A 128 25.03 -14.55 0.99
N ASP A 129 24.45 -14.83 2.15
CA ASP A 129 25.14 -15.48 3.25
C ASP A 129 25.10 -17.01 3.17
N CYS A 130 24.39 -17.58 2.19
CA CYS A 130 24.08 -19.01 2.15
C CYS A 130 23.49 -19.51 3.49
N ALA A 131 22.63 -18.70 4.11
CA ALA A 131 22.09 -18.95 5.44
C ALA A 131 20.85 -19.85 5.40
N GLU A 132 20.60 -20.56 6.50
CA GLU A 132 19.42 -21.39 6.70
C GLU A 132 18.68 -20.95 7.97
N GLY A 133 17.34 -20.94 7.92
CA GLY A 133 16.56 -20.50 9.07
C GLY A 133 15.05 -20.51 8.87
N LEU A 134 14.36 -20.23 9.96
CA LEU A 134 12.91 -20.21 10.09
C LEU A 134 12.42 -18.78 9.85
N MET A 135 11.73 -18.57 8.73
CA MET A 135 11.22 -17.26 8.36
C MET A 135 9.69 -17.25 8.30
N ILE A 136 9.08 -16.36 9.08
CA ILE A 136 7.64 -16.16 9.12
C ILE A 136 7.27 -15.06 8.14
N VAL A 137 6.40 -15.40 7.18
CA VAL A 137 5.94 -14.46 6.15
C VAL A 137 4.44 -14.60 5.92
N PRO A 138 3.77 -13.52 5.47
CA PRO A 138 2.37 -13.63 5.06
C PRO A 138 2.21 -14.46 3.78
N MET A 139 1.15 -15.26 3.70
CA MET A 139 0.81 -16.00 2.49
C MET A 139 0.22 -15.06 1.43
N TRP A 140 1.09 -14.38 0.66
CA TRP A 140 0.71 -13.43 -0.39
C TRP A 140 1.27 -13.85 -1.77
N PRO A 141 0.60 -14.78 -2.49
CA PRO A 141 1.09 -15.31 -3.77
C PRO A 141 1.30 -14.27 -4.87
N THR A 142 0.64 -13.11 -4.78
CA THR A 142 0.74 -12.04 -5.78
C THR A 142 1.93 -11.11 -5.56
N GLN A 143 2.71 -11.28 -4.49
CA GLN A 143 3.89 -10.44 -4.24
C GLN A 143 5.08 -10.90 -5.07
N SER A 144 5.87 -9.96 -5.57
CA SER A 144 7.03 -10.24 -6.42
C SER A 144 8.10 -11.10 -5.73
N TRP A 145 8.22 -11.02 -4.41
CA TRP A 145 9.16 -11.84 -3.63
C TRP A 145 8.69 -13.28 -3.41
N TYR A 146 7.40 -13.58 -3.58
CA TYR A 146 6.82 -14.88 -3.23
C TYR A 146 7.37 -16.04 -4.09
N PRO A 147 7.50 -15.91 -5.43
CA PRO A 147 8.12 -16.95 -6.25
C PRO A 147 9.59 -17.20 -5.90
N LYS A 148 10.33 -16.14 -5.49
CA LYS A 148 11.72 -16.28 -5.05
C LYS A 148 11.79 -17.08 -3.75
N LEU A 149 10.94 -16.76 -2.77
CA LEU A 149 10.83 -17.50 -1.52
C LEU A 149 10.60 -18.99 -1.78
N LEU A 150 9.62 -19.34 -2.62
CA LEU A 150 9.29 -20.74 -2.91
C LEU A 150 10.48 -21.54 -3.47
N ARG A 151 11.35 -20.90 -4.27
CA ARG A 151 12.56 -21.53 -4.82
C ARG A 151 13.67 -21.73 -3.79
N MET A 152 13.63 -20.98 -2.68
CA MET A 152 14.62 -21.02 -1.61
C MET A 152 14.22 -21.96 -0.47
N LEU A 153 13.04 -22.58 -0.53
CA LEU A 153 12.56 -23.49 0.50
C LEU A 153 13.41 -24.78 0.51
N VAL A 154 13.98 -25.10 1.66
CA VAL A 154 14.68 -26.37 1.92
C VAL A 154 13.76 -27.41 2.56
N ALA A 155 12.58 -26.99 3.04
CA ALA A 155 11.55 -27.85 3.62
C ALA A 155 10.15 -27.37 3.21
N ALA A 156 9.15 -28.27 3.30
CA ALA A 156 7.77 -27.94 2.98
C ALA A 156 7.22 -26.85 3.92
N PRO A 157 6.65 -25.74 3.41
CA PRO A 157 6.20 -24.65 4.26
C PRO A 157 4.94 -25.06 5.02
N ARG A 158 4.85 -24.68 6.30
CA ARG A 158 3.64 -24.91 7.11
C ARG A 158 2.83 -23.64 7.25
N VAL A 159 1.52 -23.77 7.11
CA VAL A 159 0.57 -22.68 7.33
C VAL A 159 0.25 -22.65 8.83
N LEU A 160 0.47 -21.49 9.46
CA LEU A 160 0.12 -21.30 10.86
C LEU A 160 -1.41 -21.41 11.05
N PRO A 161 -1.88 -21.97 12.18
CA PRO A 161 -3.30 -22.05 12.48
C PRO A 161 -3.96 -20.67 12.39
N GLN A 162 -5.11 -20.58 11.73
CA GLN A 162 -5.88 -19.33 11.64
C GLN A 162 -6.60 -19.03 12.96
N GLN A 163 -5.83 -18.80 14.02
CA GLN A 163 -6.32 -18.46 15.35
C GLN A 163 -6.21 -16.94 15.57
N ARG A 164 -7.20 -16.35 16.25
CA ARG A 164 -7.22 -14.92 16.61
C ARG A 164 -6.00 -14.48 17.41
N THR A 165 -5.41 -15.43 18.14
CA THR A 165 -4.34 -15.24 19.11
C THR A 165 -3.00 -15.82 18.62
N ALA A 166 -2.87 -16.14 17.33
CA ALA A 166 -1.62 -16.69 16.79
C ALA A 166 -0.46 -15.68 16.86
N LEU A 167 -0.79 -14.38 16.78
CA LEU A 167 0.12 -13.28 17.04
C LEU A 167 -0.31 -12.60 18.35
N GLN A 168 0.66 -12.31 19.21
CA GLN A 168 0.47 -11.65 20.48
C GLN A 168 1.35 -10.40 20.60
N MET A 169 0.89 -9.42 21.37
CA MET A 169 1.71 -8.30 21.81
C MET A 169 2.22 -8.55 23.23
N PRO A 170 3.51 -8.34 23.51
CA PRO A 170 4.02 -8.30 24.87
C PRO A 170 3.19 -7.32 25.72
N GLY A 171 2.74 -7.78 26.89
CA GLY A 171 1.91 -6.97 27.80
C GLY A 171 0.44 -6.79 27.41
N MET A 172 0.00 -7.19 26.22
CA MET A 172 -1.40 -7.10 25.77
C MET A 172 -1.88 -8.38 25.04
N PRO A 173 -1.95 -9.53 25.73
CA PRO A 173 -2.23 -10.84 25.11
C PRO A 173 -3.64 -10.98 24.53
N GLN A 174 -4.59 -10.12 24.93
CA GLN A 174 -5.96 -10.12 24.39
C GLN A 174 -6.12 -9.28 23.12
N GLU A 175 -5.12 -8.49 22.74
CA GLU A 175 -5.21 -7.67 21.54
C GLU A 175 -5.08 -8.53 20.28
N VAL A 176 -6.03 -8.35 19.35
CA VAL A 176 -6.04 -9.11 18.09
C VAL A 176 -5.33 -8.32 17.02
N HIS A 177 -4.40 -8.97 16.31
CA HIS A 177 -3.64 -8.35 15.24
C HIS A 177 -4.57 -7.63 14.21
N PRO A 178 -4.33 -6.35 13.85
CA PRO A 178 -5.23 -5.58 12.97
C PRO A 178 -5.52 -6.23 11.62
N LEU A 179 -4.58 -7.01 11.09
CA LEU A 179 -4.76 -7.76 9.84
C LEU A 179 -5.64 -9.01 9.98
N PHE A 180 -5.92 -9.53 11.19
CA PHE A 180 -6.84 -10.66 11.37
C PHE A 180 -8.24 -10.33 10.84
N ARG A 181 -8.73 -9.10 11.05
CA ARG A 181 -10.03 -8.64 10.52
C ARG A 181 -10.06 -8.55 8.98
N LYS A 182 -8.90 -8.53 8.32
CA LYS A 182 -8.76 -8.41 6.86
C LYS A 182 -8.41 -9.74 6.17
N MET A 183 -8.36 -10.86 6.90
CA MET A 183 -8.19 -12.20 6.32
C MET A 183 -9.50 -12.70 5.68
N PRO A 184 -9.44 -13.53 4.63
CA PRO A 184 -10.64 -14.03 3.95
C PRO A 184 -11.53 -14.80 4.94
N GLY A 185 -12.80 -14.43 5.06
CA GLY A 185 -13.76 -15.01 6.01
C GLY A 185 -14.34 -14.02 7.04
N SER A 186 -13.87 -12.76 7.08
CA SER A 186 -14.54 -11.73 7.88
C SER A 186 -15.90 -11.36 7.28
N LYS A 187 -16.89 -11.12 8.15
CA LYS A 187 -18.25 -10.70 7.76
C LYS A 187 -18.16 -9.59 6.69
N PRO A 188 -18.98 -9.65 5.63
CA PRO A 188 -18.92 -8.67 4.55
C PRO A 188 -18.97 -7.27 5.14
N THR A 189 -18.01 -6.42 4.76
CA THR A 189 -18.01 -5.01 5.16
C THR A 189 -19.31 -4.38 4.67
N VAL A 190 -20.22 -4.10 5.59
CA VAL A 190 -21.47 -3.40 5.28
C VAL A 190 -21.12 -1.94 5.07
N VAL A 191 -21.05 -1.51 3.82
CA VAL A 191 -20.85 -0.11 3.46
C VAL A 191 -22.22 0.55 3.33
N LYS A 192 -22.50 1.56 4.17
CA LYS A 192 -23.69 2.41 4.05
C LYS A 192 -23.34 3.64 3.22
N PHE A 193 -24.14 3.93 2.21
CA PHE A 193 -23.99 5.12 1.38
C PHE A 193 -25.13 6.08 1.66
N GLU A 194 -24.81 7.35 1.88
CA GLU A 194 -25.79 8.41 2.00
C GLU A 194 -26.10 8.99 0.61
N ALA A 195 -27.37 9.30 0.35
CA ALA A 195 -27.77 9.93 -0.89
C ALA A 195 -27.36 11.41 -0.85
N TYR A 196 -26.87 11.91 -1.98
CA TYR A 196 -26.55 13.32 -2.19
C TYR A 196 -27.60 13.93 -3.14
N PRO A 197 -28.68 14.53 -2.63
CA PRO A 197 -29.80 14.97 -3.47
C PRO A 197 -29.49 16.20 -4.32
N ASP A 198 -28.58 17.07 -3.87
CA ASP A 198 -28.28 18.36 -4.51
C ASP A 198 -27.71 18.21 -5.93
N ASN A 199 -27.00 17.11 -6.19
CA ASN A 199 -26.49 16.81 -7.53
C ASN A 199 -26.56 15.31 -7.83
N PRO A 200 -27.63 14.86 -8.51
CA PRO A 200 -27.82 13.46 -8.86
C PRO A 200 -26.69 12.86 -9.72
N ASN A 201 -25.99 13.69 -10.51
CA ASN A 201 -24.92 13.23 -11.39
C ASN A 201 -23.69 12.70 -10.63
N ILE A 202 -23.44 13.20 -9.42
CA ILE A 202 -22.33 12.75 -8.56
C ILE A 202 -22.80 11.91 -7.36
N CYS A 203 -24.11 11.72 -7.21
CA CYS A 203 -24.68 10.95 -6.11
C CYS A 203 -24.40 9.46 -6.27
N VAL A 204 -23.69 8.87 -5.31
CA VAL A 204 -23.35 7.43 -5.33
C VAL A 204 -24.59 6.55 -5.29
N VAL A 205 -25.61 6.89 -4.49
CA VAL A 205 -26.84 6.10 -4.35
C VAL A 205 -27.62 6.09 -5.66
N THR A 206 -27.80 7.25 -6.30
CA THR A 206 -28.51 7.38 -7.57
C THR A 206 -27.79 6.61 -8.68
N ASN A 207 -26.48 6.79 -8.81
CA ASN A 207 -25.67 6.12 -9.82
C ASN A 207 -25.64 4.60 -9.64
N LEU A 208 -25.55 4.10 -8.40
CA LEU A 208 -25.60 2.67 -8.11
C LEU A 208 -26.96 2.04 -8.42
N LYS A 209 -28.06 2.70 -8.06
CA LYS A 209 -29.42 2.25 -8.42
C LYS A 209 -29.59 2.17 -9.94
N ALA A 210 -29.17 3.21 -10.67
CA ALA A 210 -29.22 3.22 -12.12
C ALA A 210 -28.38 2.09 -12.75
N TYR A 211 -27.18 1.84 -12.21
CA TYR A 211 -26.32 0.74 -12.66
C TYR A 211 -26.94 -0.63 -12.41
N LEU A 212 -27.45 -0.88 -11.20
CA LEU A 212 -28.12 -2.14 -10.85
C LEU A 212 -29.33 -2.40 -11.74
N ASN A 213 -30.17 -1.39 -11.98
CA ASN A 213 -31.35 -1.50 -12.84
C ASN A 213 -30.97 -1.86 -14.28
N ARG A 214 -29.96 -1.20 -14.85
CA ARG A 214 -29.49 -1.45 -16.23
C ARG A 214 -28.79 -2.79 -16.42
N THR A 215 -28.25 -3.36 -15.34
CA THR A 215 -27.49 -4.62 -15.39
C THR A 215 -28.28 -5.82 -14.90
N SER A 216 -29.50 -5.62 -14.38
CA SER A 216 -30.32 -6.67 -13.74
C SER A 216 -30.47 -7.92 -14.61
N SER A 217 -30.87 -7.76 -15.87
CA SER A 217 -31.05 -8.85 -16.83
C SER A 217 -29.75 -9.50 -17.31
N LEU A 218 -28.60 -8.84 -17.13
CA LEU A 218 -27.29 -9.29 -17.60
C LEU A 218 -26.51 -10.09 -16.53
N ARG A 219 -26.96 -10.07 -15.28
CA ARG A 219 -26.21 -10.61 -14.13
C ARG A 219 -26.20 -12.13 -14.05
N GLY A 220 -27.24 -12.80 -14.56
CA GLY A 220 -27.42 -14.25 -14.41
C GLY A 220 -27.52 -14.65 -12.93
N GLY A 221 -26.38 -14.91 -12.29
CA GLY A 221 -26.24 -15.20 -10.85
C GLY A 221 -25.03 -14.53 -10.17
N ALA A 222 -24.43 -13.51 -10.80
CA ALA A 222 -23.27 -12.83 -10.27
C ALA A 222 -23.60 -12.02 -9.00
N GLN A 223 -22.98 -12.40 -7.87
CA GLN A 223 -23.11 -11.71 -6.57
C GLN A 223 -22.28 -10.43 -6.47
N GLN A 224 -21.29 -10.24 -7.37
CA GLN A 224 -20.45 -9.05 -7.35
C GLN A 224 -21.20 -7.83 -7.88
N LEU A 225 -20.96 -6.66 -7.26
CA LEU A 225 -21.58 -5.41 -7.67
C LEU A 225 -21.31 -5.12 -9.15
N PHE A 226 -20.03 -5.06 -9.57
CA PHE A 226 -19.67 -4.74 -10.95
C PHE A 226 -19.52 -5.98 -11.83
N ILE A 227 -20.18 -5.96 -12.98
CA ILE A 227 -20.08 -6.92 -14.08
C ILE A 227 -19.55 -6.23 -15.35
N SER A 228 -18.98 -7.02 -16.26
CA SER A 228 -18.51 -6.55 -17.55
C SER A 228 -19.67 -6.02 -18.40
N HIS A 229 -19.39 -5.06 -19.30
CA HIS A 229 -20.36 -4.55 -20.27
C HIS A 229 -20.24 -5.23 -21.65
N TYR A 230 -19.32 -6.19 -21.81
CA TYR A 230 -19.22 -7.05 -22.99
C TYR A 230 -19.56 -8.50 -22.61
N LYS A 231 -20.22 -9.23 -23.52
CA LYS A 231 -20.54 -10.66 -23.33
C LYS A 231 -19.24 -11.46 -23.07
N PRO A 232 -19.20 -12.40 -22.11
CA PRO A 232 -20.35 -12.99 -21.38
C PRO A 232 -20.71 -12.31 -20.04
N PHE A 233 -20.51 -11.00 -19.87
CA PHE A 233 -20.97 -10.20 -18.71
C PHE A 233 -20.51 -10.72 -17.32
N LYS A 234 -19.30 -11.30 -17.27
CA LYS A 234 -18.71 -11.85 -16.05
C LYS A 234 -18.41 -10.77 -14.99
N PRO A 235 -18.33 -11.14 -13.69
CA PRO A 235 -17.79 -10.26 -12.65
C PRO A 235 -16.44 -9.66 -13.06
N VAL A 236 -16.25 -8.35 -12.88
CA VAL A 236 -15.00 -7.68 -13.26
C VAL A 236 -13.92 -7.81 -12.21
N SER A 237 -12.67 -8.00 -12.64
CA SER A 237 -11.52 -8.02 -11.72
C SER A 237 -11.19 -6.62 -11.17
N ARG A 238 -10.42 -6.58 -10.08
CA ARG A 238 -9.83 -5.35 -9.54
C ARG A 238 -9.08 -4.53 -10.61
N ASP A 239 -8.35 -5.19 -11.50
CA ASP A 239 -7.59 -4.52 -12.56
C ASP A 239 -8.50 -3.85 -13.59
N THR A 240 -9.66 -4.43 -13.84
CA THR A 240 -10.66 -3.84 -14.75
C THR A 240 -11.26 -2.58 -14.13
N ILE A 241 -11.59 -2.61 -12.84
CA ILE A 241 -12.06 -1.42 -12.11
C ILE A 241 -10.96 -0.35 -12.09
N SER A 242 -9.71 -0.73 -11.83
CA SER A 242 -8.56 0.19 -11.87
C SER A 242 -8.41 0.87 -13.25
N ARG A 243 -8.56 0.10 -14.34
CA ARG A 243 -8.57 0.64 -15.71
C ARG A 243 -9.74 1.59 -15.97
N TRP A 244 -10.94 1.29 -15.47
CA TRP A 244 -12.08 2.20 -15.59
C TRP A 244 -11.85 3.52 -14.85
N VAL A 245 -11.33 3.47 -13.62
CA VAL A 245 -10.97 4.68 -12.87
C VAL A 245 -9.90 5.47 -13.60
N LYS A 246 -8.86 4.80 -14.12
CA LYS A 246 -7.82 5.45 -14.94
C LYS A 246 -8.41 6.13 -16.18
N ALA A 247 -9.34 5.47 -16.88
CA ALA A 247 -10.00 6.03 -18.05
C ALA A 247 -10.86 7.24 -17.69
N VAL A 248 -11.58 7.22 -16.56
CA VAL A 248 -12.34 8.37 -16.06
C VAL A 248 -11.39 9.52 -15.70
N MET A 249 -10.28 9.24 -15.01
CA MET A 249 -9.26 10.24 -14.71
C MET A 249 -8.69 10.90 -15.98
N GLN A 250 -8.32 10.10 -16.99
CA GLN A 250 -7.88 10.61 -18.29
C GLN A 250 -8.94 11.48 -18.96
N LYS A 251 -10.20 11.03 -18.96
CA LYS A 251 -11.33 11.79 -19.52
C LYS A 251 -11.62 13.08 -18.75
N SER A 252 -11.29 13.12 -17.47
CA SER A 252 -11.38 14.30 -16.61
C SER A 252 -10.13 15.21 -16.69
N GLY A 253 -9.22 14.98 -17.65
CA GLY A 253 -8.04 15.81 -17.85
C GLY A 253 -6.92 15.57 -16.82
N ILE A 254 -7.00 14.50 -16.04
CA ILE A 254 -5.97 14.13 -15.07
C ILE A 254 -4.91 13.31 -15.79
N ASP A 255 -3.65 13.76 -15.75
CA ASP A 255 -2.53 12.97 -16.28
C ASP A 255 -2.38 11.69 -15.46
N VAL A 256 -2.69 10.56 -16.07
CA VAL A 256 -2.59 9.25 -15.41
C VAL A 256 -1.21 8.61 -15.47
N ASN A 257 -0.26 9.24 -16.12
CA ASN A 257 1.16 8.90 -15.98
C ASN A 257 1.66 9.39 -14.63
N LEU A 258 1.25 10.61 -14.23
CA LEU A 258 1.53 11.22 -12.94
C LEU A 258 0.59 10.76 -11.81
N PHE A 259 -0.72 10.75 -12.02
CA PHE A 259 -1.73 10.43 -11.02
C PHE A 259 -2.41 9.08 -11.31
N LYS A 260 -2.14 8.08 -10.48
CA LYS A 260 -2.75 6.75 -10.66
C LYS A 260 -4.12 6.70 -9.96
N PRO A 261 -4.96 5.68 -10.22
CA PRO A 261 -6.27 5.51 -9.56
C PRO A 261 -6.27 5.64 -8.02
N HIS A 262 -5.17 5.32 -7.34
CA HIS A 262 -5.07 5.51 -5.88
C HIS A 262 -4.99 6.99 -5.45
N SER A 263 -4.59 7.89 -6.35
CA SER A 263 -4.49 9.34 -6.11
C SER A 263 -5.85 10.00 -5.90
N THR A 264 -6.94 9.43 -6.43
CA THR A 264 -8.31 9.94 -6.21
C THR A 264 -8.67 9.93 -4.72
N ARG A 265 -8.22 8.91 -3.97
CA ARG A 265 -8.44 8.83 -2.52
C ARG A 265 -7.71 9.94 -1.79
N ALA A 266 -6.46 10.25 -2.18
CA ALA A 266 -5.67 11.35 -1.62
C ALA A 266 -6.27 12.72 -1.90
N ALA A 267 -6.74 12.95 -3.12
CA ALA A 267 -7.38 14.20 -3.50
C ALA A 267 -8.69 14.44 -2.71
N ALA A 268 -9.55 13.42 -2.58
CA ALA A 268 -10.81 13.52 -1.86
C ALA A 268 -10.59 13.90 -0.38
N THR A 269 -9.57 13.32 0.25
CA THR A 269 -9.33 13.48 1.67
C THR A 269 -8.55 14.75 2.00
N SER A 270 -7.63 15.17 1.13
CA SER A 270 -7.06 16.52 1.15
C SER A 270 -8.16 17.58 1.02
N LYS A 271 -9.14 17.39 0.13
CA LYS A 271 -10.23 18.34 -0.05
C LYS A 271 -11.18 18.40 1.15
N ALA A 272 -11.45 17.26 1.80
CA ALA A 272 -12.24 17.21 3.04
C ALA A 272 -11.55 17.96 4.19
N LEU A 273 -10.22 17.80 4.32
CA LEU A 273 -9.42 18.54 5.30
C LEU A 273 -9.46 20.06 5.03
N LEU A 274 -9.32 20.48 3.76
CA LEU A 274 -9.44 21.89 3.35
C LEU A 274 -10.83 22.48 3.58
N LYS A 275 -11.85 21.63 3.72
CA LYS A 275 -13.22 22.03 4.07
C LYS A 275 -13.49 21.93 5.58
N SER A 276 -12.43 21.88 6.38
CA SER A 276 -12.48 21.87 7.85
C SER A 276 -13.25 20.69 8.44
N VAL A 277 -13.37 19.57 7.71
CA VAL A 277 -13.93 18.35 8.28
C VAL A 277 -12.93 17.81 9.32
N PRO A 278 -13.35 17.48 10.56
CA PRO A 278 -12.44 17.01 11.59
C PRO A 278 -11.63 15.79 11.14
N LEU A 279 -10.32 15.80 11.40
CA LEU A 279 -9.41 14.76 10.95
C LEU A 279 -9.83 13.36 11.45
N GLU A 280 -10.29 13.26 12.70
CA GLU A 280 -10.83 12.03 13.28
C GLU A 280 -12.00 11.45 12.49
N HIS A 281 -12.88 12.31 11.97
CA HIS A 281 -14.02 11.92 11.15
C HIS A 281 -13.57 11.46 9.76
N ILE A 282 -12.59 12.14 9.16
CA ILE A 282 -11.99 11.72 7.88
C ILE A 282 -11.30 10.36 8.01
N LEU A 283 -10.55 10.14 9.10
CA LEU A 283 -9.88 8.87 9.40
C LEU A 283 -10.88 7.72 9.58
N SER A 284 -11.97 7.98 10.32
CA SER A 284 -13.06 7.01 10.52
C SER A 284 -13.75 6.63 9.21
N VAL A 285 -14.17 7.62 8.40
CA VAL A 285 -14.92 7.40 7.15
C VAL A 285 -14.06 6.72 6.07
N ALA A 286 -12.78 7.07 5.99
CA ALA A 286 -11.86 6.46 5.05
C ALA A 286 -11.24 5.15 5.55
N GLY A 287 -11.63 4.66 6.74
CA GLY A 287 -11.22 3.36 7.27
C GLY A 287 -9.74 3.29 7.66
N TRP A 288 -9.21 4.37 8.23
CA TRP A 288 -7.82 4.53 8.62
C TRP A 288 -7.63 4.52 10.13
N SER A 289 -6.58 3.83 10.57
CA SER A 289 -6.25 3.65 11.99
C SER A 289 -5.20 4.64 12.51
N SER A 290 -4.59 5.47 11.66
CA SER A 290 -3.52 6.40 12.04
C SER A 290 -3.58 7.70 11.21
N SER A 291 -3.47 8.84 11.91
CA SER A 291 -3.31 10.19 11.36
C SER A 291 -2.03 10.36 10.56
N ASP A 292 -0.97 9.61 10.88
CA ASP A 292 0.34 9.75 10.23
C ASP A 292 0.34 9.15 8.82
N THR A 293 -0.43 8.06 8.62
CA THR A 293 -0.66 7.49 7.28
C THR A 293 -1.43 8.46 6.38
N PHE A 294 -2.36 9.21 6.98
CA PHE A 294 -3.13 10.25 6.29
C PHE A 294 -2.24 11.43 5.88
N ALA A 295 -1.45 11.97 6.81
CA ALA A 295 -0.55 13.09 6.54
C ALA A 295 0.48 12.74 5.45
N LYS A 296 1.09 11.56 5.53
CA LYS A 296 2.20 11.12 4.65
C LYS A 296 1.80 10.82 3.20
N PHE A 297 0.62 10.24 2.98
CA PHE A 297 0.22 9.77 1.64
C PHE A 297 -0.96 10.54 1.03
N TYR A 298 -1.74 11.23 1.87
CA TYR A 298 -3.06 11.75 1.50
C TYR A 298 -3.28 13.23 1.84
N SER A 299 -2.35 13.89 2.55
CA SER A 299 -2.31 15.36 2.74
C SER A 299 -1.28 15.95 1.78
N LYS A 300 -1.70 16.18 0.52
CA LYS A 300 -0.83 16.79 -0.49
C LYS A 300 -1.19 18.28 -0.63
N PRO A 301 -0.20 19.19 -0.64
CA PRO A 301 -0.47 20.60 -0.88
C PRO A 301 -1.17 20.75 -2.24
N VAL A 302 -2.16 21.65 -2.31
CA VAL A 302 -2.72 22.08 -3.59
C VAL A 302 -1.58 22.81 -4.30
N ILE A 303 -1.11 22.26 -5.41
CA ILE A 303 -0.05 22.90 -6.20
C ILE A 303 -0.66 24.19 -6.76
N ASN A 304 -0.23 25.32 -6.22
CA ASN A 304 -0.60 26.64 -6.73
C ASN A 304 0.46 27.04 -7.75
N THR A 305 0.09 27.13 -9.02
CA THR A 305 1.03 27.38 -10.13
C THR A 305 1.46 28.84 -10.24
N ASP A 306 0.96 29.74 -9.39
CA ASP A 306 1.20 31.19 -9.48
C ASP A 306 2.57 31.65 -8.95
N SER A 307 3.41 30.76 -8.38
CA SER A 307 4.68 31.17 -7.73
C SER A 307 5.91 31.19 -8.66
N PHE A 308 5.78 30.85 -9.95
CA PHE A 308 6.90 30.93 -10.90
C PHE A 308 7.08 32.34 -11.50
N SER A 309 6.08 33.21 -11.36
CA SER A 309 6.04 34.55 -11.95
C SER A 309 6.80 35.62 -11.16
N ASN A 310 7.11 35.37 -9.88
CA ASN A 310 7.72 36.38 -8.99
C ASN A 310 9.25 36.27 -8.84
N VAL A 311 9.92 35.38 -9.60
CA VAL A 311 11.38 35.18 -9.53
C VAL A 311 12.11 35.71 -10.78
N LEU A 312 11.38 36.28 -11.76
CA LEU A 312 11.96 36.83 -13.00
C LEU A 312 11.69 38.32 -13.23
N LEU A 313 11.26 39.06 -12.19
CA LEU A 313 11.19 40.53 -12.24
C LEU A 313 11.92 41.14 -11.03
N GLN A 314 13.24 40.96 -11.02
CA GLN A 314 14.21 41.85 -10.38
C GLN A 314 15.41 41.92 -11.32
N GLU A 315 15.35 42.82 -12.30
CA GLU A 315 16.53 43.57 -12.75
C GLU A 315 16.64 44.82 -11.87
#